data_AF-A2SJX0-F1
#
_entry.id   AF-A2SJX0-F1
#
_cell.length_a   1.000
_cell.length_b   1.000
_cell.length_c   1.000
_cell.angle_alpha   90.00
_cell.angle_beta   90.00
_cell.angle_gamma   90.00
#
_symmetry.space_group_name_H-M   'P 1'
#
loop_
_entity.id
_entity.type
_entity.pdbx_description
1 polymer ?
#
loop_
_entity_poly.entity_id
_entity_poly.type
_entity_poly.pdbx_seq_one_letter_code
_entity_poly.pdbx_strand_id
1 'polypeptide(L)'
;MLPLLRVLASEPDALVEHAAAYADLASDELQELQAHWVRRLLWLAVAAVAGLAALLLGGVALMLWAALPAIDAGRVWLLWVVPLVPGLVAVFGVFTARRIDARPAFGNLRAQLREDMAMVREGLAP
;
A
#
# COMPACT_ATOMS: atom_id res chain seq x y z
N MET A 1 26.87 -16.04 -29.96
CA MET A 1 27.00 -14.56 -30.07
C MET A 1 25.61 -14.01 -30.36
N LEU A 2 25.15 -13.07 -29.54
CA LEU A 2 23.73 -12.74 -29.35
C LEU A 2 23.07 -12.19 -30.64
N PRO A 3 22.12 -12.91 -31.26
CA PRO A 3 21.32 -12.40 -32.37
C PRO A 3 20.44 -11.20 -31.96
N LEU A 4 20.21 -11.01 -30.65
CA LEU A 4 19.54 -9.85 -30.07
C LEU A 4 20.27 -8.53 -30.36
N LEU A 5 21.60 -8.52 -30.41
CA LEU A 5 22.37 -7.31 -30.72
C LEU A 5 22.24 -6.88 -32.18
N ARG A 6 21.91 -7.81 -33.08
CA ARG A 6 21.86 -7.54 -34.52
C ARG A 6 20.53 -6.93 -34.95
N VAL A 7 19.45 -7.29 -34.28
CA VAL A 7 18.13 -6.68 -34.44
C VAL A 7 18.06 -5.30 -33.77
N LEU A 8 18.76 -5.13 -32.63
CA LEU A 8 18.95 -3.82 -31.98
C LEU A 8 19.68 -2.81 -32.88
N ALA A 9 20.51 -3.30 -33.81
CA ALA A 9 21.37 -2.48 -34.65
C ALA A 9 20.75 -2.08 -35.99
N SER A 10 19.64 -2.70 -36.42
CA SER A 10 19.06 -2.47 -37.75
C SER A 10 18.01 -1.36 -37.80
N GLU A 11 17.20 -1.16 -36.74
CA GLU A 11 16.19 -0.09 -36.68
C GLU A 11 16.04 0.47 -35.25
N PRO A 12 17.06 1.13 -34.69
CA PRO A 12 17.05 1.65 -33.31
C PRO A 12 16.05 2.79 -33.11
N ASP A 13 15.79 3.62 -34.13
CA ASP A 13 14.92 4.80 -33.99
C ASP A 13 13.43 4.44 -33.87
N ALA A 14 12.96 3.40 -34.57
CA ALA A 14 11.54 2.98 -34.50
C ALA A 14 11.17 2.35 -33.15
N LEU A 15 12.13 1.67 -32.49
CA LEU A 15 11.95 1.06 -31.17
C LEU A 15 12.03 2.09 -30.05
N VAL A 16 12.85 3.13 -30.19
CA VAL A 16 12.97 4.20 -29.18
C VAL A 16 11.71 5.06 -29.12
N GLU A 17 11.09 5.37 -30.27
CA GLU A 17 9.85 6.15 -30.32
C GLU A 17 8.66 5.40 -29.69
N HIS A 18 8.55 4.08 -29.91
CA HIS A 18 7.52 3.27 -29.25
C HIS A 18 7.84 2.98 -27.79
N ALA A 19 9.11 2.73 -27.44
CA ALA A 19 9.52 2.58 -26.05
C ALA A 19 9.30 3.86 -25.23
N ALA A 20 9.46 5.04 -25.83
CA ALA A 20 9.13 6.32 -25.20
C ALA A 20 7.63 6.45 -24.95
N ALA A 21 6.78 6.08 -25.92
CA ALA A 21 5.33 6.08 -25.74
C ALA A 21 4.86 5.08 -24.66
N TYR A 22 5.47 3.89 -24.57
CA TYR A 22 5.23 2.94 -23.47
C TYR A 22 5.79 3.42 -22.13
N ALA A 23 6.92 4.12 -22.14
CA ALA A 23 7.53 4.68 -20.93
C ALA A 23 6.66 5.80 -20.35
N ASP A 24 6.09 6.66 -21.19
CA ASP A 24 5.16 7.72 -20.75
C ASP A 24 3.87 7.11 -20.17
N LEU A 25 3.27 6.13 -20.86
CA LEU A 25 2.06 5.45 -20.36
C LEU A 25 2.33 4.65 -19.07
N ALA A 26 3.47 3.98 -18.98
CA ALA A 26 3.89 3.27 -17.77
C ALA A 26 4.18 4.23 -16.62
N SER A 27 4.70 5.44 -16.92
CA SER A 27 4.97 6.46 -15.90
C SER A 27 3.69 7.01 -15.29
N ASP A 28 2.64 7.20 -16.09
CA ASP A 28 1.33 7.64 -15.62
C ASP A 28 0.66 6.55 -14.75
N GLU A 29 0.71 5.28 -15.17
CA GLU A 29 0.22 4.16 -14.35
C GLU A 29 1.04 4.02 -13.05
N LEU A 30 2.36 4.19 -13.11
CA LEU A 30 3.24 4.16 -11.94
C LEU A 30 2.93 5.30 -10.95
N GLN A 31 2.58 6.49 -11.43
CA GLN A 31 2.18 7.60 -10.55
C GLN A 31 0.87 7.32 -9.82
N GLU A 32 -0.13 6.77 -10.51
CA GLU A 32 -1.37 6.37 -9.86
C GLU A 32 -1.10 5.27 -8.82
N LEU A 33 -0.29 4.27 -9.16
CA LEU A 33 0.12 3.21 -8.25
C LEU A 33 0.86 3.78 -7.03
N GLN A 34 1.79 4.69 -7.23
CA GLN A 34 2.54 5.35 -6.16
C GLN A 34 1.60 6.12 -5.23
N ALA A 35 0.63 6.86 -5.76
CA ALA A 35 -0.36 7.58 -4.96
C ALA A 35 -1.21 6.63 -4.09
N HIS A 36 -1.58 5.45 -4.61
CA HIS A 36 -2.30 4.43 -3.84
C HIS A 36 -1.45 3.86 -2.69
N TRP A 37 -0.16 3.58 -2.95
CA TRP A 37 0.78 3.10 -1.92
C TRP A 37 1.06 4.14 -0.84
N VAL A 38 1.27 5.40 -1.22
CA VAL A 38 1.46 6.51 -0.28
C VAL A 38 0.23 6.68 0.61
N ARG A 39 -0.97 6.66 0.02
CA ARG A 39 -2.21 6.79 0.77
C ARG A 39 -2.44 5.61 1.73
N ARG A 40 -2.11 4.38 1.31
CA ARG A 40 -2.14 3.21 2.20
C ARG A 40 -1.15 3.36 3.36
N LEU A 41 0.08 3.76 3.08
CA LEU A 41 1.11 3.96 4.10
C LEU A 41 0.69 5.02 5.11
N LEU A 42 0.05 6.10 4.64
CA LEU A 42 -0.49 7.16 5.50
C LEU A 42 -1.58 6.63 6.43
N TRP A 43 -2.52 5.82 5.93
CA TRP A 43 -3.56 5.20 6.77
C TRP A 43 -2.97 4.22 7.79
N LEU A 44 -1.95 3.46 7.43
CA LEU A 44 -1.24 2.57 8.35
C LEU A 44 -0.48 3.37 9.43
N ALA A 45 0.15 4.49 9.06
CA ALA A 45 0.83 5.36 10.01
C ALA A 45 -0.15 5.97 11.02
N VAL A 46 -1.29 6.48 10.54
CA VAL A 46 -2.38 6.98 11.41
C VAL A 46 -2.88 5.87 12.34
N ALA A 47 -3.11 4.67 11.80
CA ALA A 47 -3.55 3.53 12.60
C ALA A 47 -2.54 3.12 13.67
N ALA A 48 -1.24 3.12 13.34
CA ALA A 48 -0.17 2.79 14.27
C ALA A 48 -0.08 3.80 15.42
N VAL A 49 -0.10 5.10 15.10
CA VAL A 49 -0.07 6.18 16.12
C VAL A 49 -1.30 6.11 17.02
N ALA A 50 -2.49 5.95 16.43
CA ALA A 50 -3.73 5.83 17.18
C ALA A 50 -3.74 4.56 18.06
N GLY A 51 -3.23 3.44 17.56
CA GLY A 51 -3.11 2.20 18.31
C GLY A 51 -2.14 2.31 19.49
N LEU A 52 -1.00 2.98 19.30
CA LEU A 52 -0.04 3.25 20.38
C LEU A 52 -0.68 4.15 21.46
N ALA A 53 -1.38 5.22 21.04
CA ALA A 53 -2.08 6.09 21.97
C ALA A 53 -3.14 5.34 22.78
N ALA A 54 -3.93 4.47 22.13
CA ALA A 54 -4.92 3.63 22.80
C ALA A 54 -4.28 2.69 23.83
N LEU A 55 -3.14 2.08 23.49
CA LEU A 55 -2.41 1.18 24.39
C LEU A 55 -1.88 1.93 25.62
N LEU A 56 -1.25 3.09 25.42
CA LEU A 56 -0.72 3.91 26.50
C LEU A 56 -1.84 4.41 27.42
N LEU A 57 -2.91 4.98 26.84
CA LEU A 57 -4.07 5.46 27.59
C LEU A 57 -4.79 4.31 28.31
N GLY A 58 -4.85 3.13 27.70
CA GLY A 58 -5.42 1.93 28.33
C GLY A 58 -4.58 1.45 29.52
N GLY A 59 -3.26 1.47 29.39
CA GLY A 59 -2.35 1.19 30.50
C GLY A 59 -2.53 2.19 31.65
N VAL A 60 -2.59 3.49 31.35
CA VAL A 60 -2.86 4.54 32.34
C VAL A 60 -4.24 4.35 33.00
N ALA A 61 -5.27 4.04 32.21
CA ALA A 61 -6.61 3.79 32.74
C ALA A 61 -6.62 2.60 33.71
N LEU A 62 -5.90 1.52 33.39
CA LEU A 62 -5.76 0.35 34.24
C LEU A 62 -4.98 0.66 35.52
N MET A 63 -3.89 1.43 35.43
CA MET A 63 -3.16 1.90 36.62
C MET A 63 -4.02 2.78 37.51
N LEU A 64 -4.81 3.69 36.95
CA LEU A 64 -5.73 4.54 37.70
C LEU A 64 -6.84 3.74 38.37
N TRP A 65 -7.41 2.76 37.65
CA TRP A 65 -8.40 1.84 38.22
C TRP A 65 -7.84 1.06 39.42
N ALA A 66 -6.59 0.59 39.33
CA ALA A 66 -5.94 -0.14 40.41
C ALA A 66 -5.52 0.76 41.59
N ALA A 67 -5.10 1.99 41.31
CA ALA A 67 -4.54 2.91 42.31
C ALA A 67 -5.60 3.74 43.05
N LEU A 68 -6.77 4.01 42.45
CA LEU A 68 -7.84 4.78 43.07
C LEU A 68 -9.03 3.88 43.44
N PRO A 69 -9.17 3.46 44.71
CA PRO A 69 -10.28 2.63 45.16
C PRO A 69 -11.64 3.36 45.21
N ALA A 70 -11.66 4.69 45.08
CA ALA A 70 -12.87 5.51 45.15
C ALA A 70 -12.99 6.44 43.94
N ILE A 71 -12.90 5.90 42.73
CA ILE A 71 -13.23 6.66 41.53
C ILE A 71 -14.73 6.96 41.57
N ASP A 72 -15.05 8.26 41.50
CA ASP A 72 -16.41 8.76 41.46
C ASP A 72 -17.19 8.06 40.34
N ALA A 73 -18.32 7.43 40.68
CA ALA A 73 -19.08 6.58 39.76
C ALA A 73 -19.49 7.34 38.47
N GLY A 74 -19.71 8.65 38.58
CA GLY A 74 -20.03 9.52 37.44
C GLY A 74 -18.88 9.75 36.45
N ARG A 75 -17.62 9.43 36.80
CA ARG A 75 -16.43 9.67 35.97
C ARG A 75 -15.73 8.40 35.51
N VAL A 76 -16.15 7.24 36.03
CA VAL A 76 -15.52 5.95 35.75
C VAL A 76 -15.58 5.57 34.26
N TRP A 77 -16.58 6.06 33.53
CA TRP A 77 -16.74 5.82 32.09
C TRP A 77 -15.62 6.43 31.24
N LEU A 78 -14.97 7.52 31.71
CA LEU A 78 -13.87 8.14 30.98
C LEU A 78 -12.67 7.19 30.83
N LEU A 79 -12.43 6.33 31.83
CA LEU A 79 -11.33 5.35 31.80
C LEU A 79 -11.45 4.39 30.61
N TRP A 80 -12.67 4.15 30.14
CA TRP A 80 -12.93 3.30 28.99
C TRP A 80 -13.02 4.11 27.70
N VAL A 81 -13.74 5.23 27.70
CA VAL A 81 -13.95 6.03 26.48
C VAL A 81 -12.66 6.65 25.96
N VAL A 82 -11.79 7.16 26.85
CA VAL A 82 -10.54 7.83 26.48
C VAL A 82 -9.61 6.91 25.67
N PRO A 83 -9.32 5.65 26.06
CA PRO A 83 -8.55 4.73 25.24
C PRO A 83 -9.36 4.12 24.08
N LEU A 84 -10.69 3.99 24.19
CA LEU A 84 -11.51 3.38 23.15
C LEU A 84 -11.56 4.22 21.87
N VAL A 85 -11.67 5.55 21.98
CA VAL A 85 -11.73 6.47 20.83
C VAL A 85 -10.53 6.30 19.88
N PRO A 86 -9.27 6.43 20.32
CA PRO A 86 -8.12 6.20 19.44
C PRO A 86 -8.03 4.73 18.99
N GLY A 87 -8.50 3.78 19.80
CA GLY A 87 -8.60 2.37 19.39
C GLY A 87 -9.53 2.17 18.18
N LEU A 88 -10.69 2.82 18.16
CA LEU A 88 -11.61 2.79 17.03
C LEU A 88 -11.00 3.43 15.78
N VAL A 89 -10.29 4.55 15.94
CA VAL A 89 -9.55 5.20 14.83
C VAL A 89 -8.49 4.25 14.27
N ALA A 90 -7.76 3.53 15.12
CA ALA A 90 -6.77 2.55 14.69
C ALA A 90 -7.41 1.41 13.87
N VAL A 91 -8.51 0.83 14.35
CA VAL A 91 -9.25 -0.23 13.64
C VAL A 91 -9.76 0.29 12.29
N PHE A 92 -10.34 1.48 12.27
CA PHE A 92 -10.84 2.10 11.03
C PHE A 92 -9.72 2.36 10.03
N GLY A 93 -8.56 2.85 10.49
CA GLY A 93 -7.38 3.07 9.65
C GLY A 93 -6.85 1.77 9.02
N VAL A 94 -6.74 0.69 9.80
CA VAL A 94 -6.34 -0.63 9.28
C VAL A 94 -7.36 -1.17 8.26
N PHE A 95 -8.65 -1.05 8.57
CA PHE A 95 -9.71 -1.53 7.68
C PHE A 95 -9.70 -0.77 6.35
N THR A 96 -9.49 0.55 6.40
CA THR A 96 -9.38 1.40 5.20
C THR A 96 -8.12 1.05 4.40
N ALA A 97 -6.98 0.86 5.06
CA ALA A 97 -5.74 0.44 4.40
C ALA A 97 -5.88 -0.91 3.68
N ARG A 98 -6.57 -1.89 4.31
CA ARG A 98 -6.85 -3.21 3.70
C ARG A 98 -7.77 -3.13 2.49
N ARG A 99 -8.70 -2.18 2.46
CA ARG A 99 -9.58 -1.95 1.30
C ARG A 99 -8.83 -1.34 0.11
N ILE A 100 -7.75 -0.58 0.37
CA ILE A 100 -6.89 0.00 -0.67
C ILE A 100 -6.06 -1.10 -1.36
N ASP A 101 -5.64 -2.14 -0.62
CA ASP A 101 -4.87 -3.29 -1.14
C ASP A 101 -5.62 -4.21 -2.10
N ALA A 102 -6.95 -4.25 -2.03
CA ALA A 102 -7.75 -5.23 -2.76
C ALA A 102 -7.78 -4.99 -4.29
N ARG A 103 -7.19 -3.89 -4.77
CA ARG A 103 -7.01 -3.64 -6.21
C ARG A 103 -5.68 -4.25 -6.64
N PRO A 104 -5.65 -5.31 -7.45
CA PRO A 104 -4.41 -5.95 -7.89
C PRO A 104 -3.62 -5.01 -8.80
N ALA A 105 -2.76 -4.20 -8.18
CA ALA A 105 -1.88 -3.20 -8.76
C ALA A 105 -0.92 -3.72 -9.84
N PHE A 106 -0.67 -5.03 -9.89
CA PHE A 106 0.34 -5.65 -10.76
C PHE A 106 -0.19 -6.84 -11.58
N GLY A 107 -1.49 -7.13 -11.51
CA GLY A 107 -2.07 -8.31 -12.17
C GLY A 107 -2.02 -8.19 -13.69
N ASN A 108 -2.46 -7.05 -14.21
CA ASN A 108 -2.63 -6.85 -15.65
C ASN A 108 -1.29 -6.58 -16.35
N LEU A 109 -0.43 -5.73 -15.77
CA LEU A 109 0.88 -5.40 -16.33
C LEU A 109 1.77 -6.65 -16.44
N ARG A 110 1.72 -7.52 -15.42
CA ARG A 110 2.50 -8.77 -15.39
C ARG A 110 1.91 -9.85 -16.28
N ALA A 111 0.59 -9.82 -16.53
CA ALA A 111 -0.07 -10.70 -17.49
C ALA A 111 0.33 -10.31 -18.93
N GLN A 112 0.28 -9.02 -19.26
CA GLN A 112 0.69 -8.48 -20.56
C GLN A 112 2.18 -8.73 -20.84
N LEU A 113 3.06 -8.49 -19.87
CA LEU A 113 4.48 -8.84 -19.97
C LEU A 113 4.73 -10.34 -20.19
N ARG A 114 3.85 -11.22 -19.69
CA ARG A 114 3.97 -12.67 -19.88
C ARG A 114 3.51 -13.10 -21.27
N GLU A 115 2.49 -12.44 -21.81
CA GLU A 115 1.99 -12.68 -23.17
C GLU A 115 3.00 -12.20 -24.22
N ASP A 116 3.60 -11.02 -24.03
CA ASP A 116 4.64 -10.52 -24.94
C ASP A 116 5.92 -11.38 -24.90
N MET A 117 6.35 -11.83 -23.72
CA MET A 117 7.48 -12.75 -23.61
C MET A 117 7.19 -14.13 -24.21
N ALA A 118 5.93 -14.56 -24.25
CA ALA A 118 5.53 -15.79 -24.93
C ALA A 118 5.59 -15.62 -26.46
N MET A 119 5.09 -14.49 -26.98
CA MET A 119 5.12 -14.18 -28.42
C MET A 119 6.55 -14.01 -28.94
N VAL A 120 7.45 -13.40 -28.15
CA VAL A 120 8.88 -13.30 -28.47
C VAL A 120 9.58 -14.67 -28.42
N ARG A 121 9.19 -15.57 -27.51
CA ARG A 121 9.72 -16.94 -27.47
C ARG A 121 9.24 -17.81 -28.63
N GLU A 122 7.99 -17.64 -29.06
CA GLU A 122 7.44 -18.37 -30.20
C GLU A 122 8.00 -17.86 -31.53
N GLY A 123 8.18 -16.55 -31.69
CA GLY A 123 8.87 -15.96 -32.86
C GLY A 123 10.37 -16.25 -32.94
N LEU A 124 10.97 -16.79 -31.87
CA LEU A 124 12.37 -17.23 -31.78
C LEU A 124 12.54 -18.77 -31.77
N ALA A 125 11.45 -19.54 -31.90
CA ALA A 125 11.51 -20.97 -32.19
C ALA A 125 11.63 -21.18 -33.72
N PRO A 126 12.52 -22.08 -34.16
CA PRO A 126 13.44 -21.92 -35.29
C PRO A 126 12.82 -21.80 -36.70
#